data_AF-A0A9W4GAQ8-F1
#
_entry.id   AF-A0A9W4GAQ8-F1
#
_cell.length_a   1.000
_cell.length_b   1.000
_cell.length_c   1.000
_cell.angle_alpha   90.00
_cell.angle_beta   90.00
_cell.angle_gamma   90.00
#
_symmetry.space_group_name_H-M   'P 1'
#
loop_
_entity.id
_entity.type
_entity.pdbx_description
1 polymer ?
#
loop_
_entity_poly.entity_id
_entity_poly.type
_entity_poly.pdbx_seq_one_letter_code
_entity_poly.pdbx_strand_id
1 'polypeptide(L)'
;MNKARVSILVSGIMSLFTAVYPALAENWVYMGKADTGEDISVDADSIYAGKEGKRFIYTIGNETLHAAANCNNNTWYVLEYDTTYSPQSNATQQMLVYVCQY
;
A
#
# COMPACT_ATOMS: atom_id res chain seq x y z
N MET A 1 -16.26 -72.86 -2.54
CA MET A 1 -15.99 -72.46 -3.93
C MET A 1 -15.81 -70.95 -3.98
N ASN A 2 -14.58 -70.55 -4.31
CA ASN A 2 -14.05 -69.30 -4.88
C ASN A 2 -14.94 -68.09 -5.24
N LYS A 3 -14.26 -66.91 -5.14
CA LYS A 3 -14.41 -65.60 -5.85
C LYS A 3 -15.22 -64.54 -5.11
N ALA A 4 -14.82 -63.26 -5.02
CA ALA A 4 -13.66 -62.55 -5.55
C ALA A 4 -13.40 -61.31 -4.67
N ARG A 5 -12.13 -60.92 -4.53
CA ARG A 5 -11.70 -59.62 -4.01
C ARG A 5 -11.92 -58.58 -5.10
N VAL A 6 -12.63 -57.49 -4.81
CA VAL A 6 -12.70 -56.32 -5.68
C VAL A 6 -12.08 -55.15 -4.93
N SER A 7 -10.83 -54.86 -5.27
CA SER A 7 -10.13 -53.65 -4.86
C SER A 7 -10.48 -52.55 -5.86
N ILE A 8 -11.12 -51.48 -5.39
CA ILE A 8 -11.34 -50.26 -6.18
C ILE A 8 -10.26 -49.27 -5.75
N LEU A 9 -9.23 -49.12 -6.58
CA LEU A 9 -8.25 -48.05 -6.46
C LEU A 9 -8.87 -46.79 -7.09
N VAL A 10 -9.44 -45.91 -6.27
CA VAL A 10 -9.84 -44.57 -6.72
C VAL A 10 -8.60 -43.70 -6.72
N SER A 11 -7.91 -43.64 -7.87
CA SER A 11 -6.83 -42.69 -8.12
C SER A 11 -7.43 -41.33 -8.46
N GLY A 12 -7.72 -40.53 -7.44
CA GLY A 12 -8.14 -39.14 -7.61
C GLY A 12 -6.94 -38.27 -7.98
N ILE A 13 -6.81 -37.89 -9.25
CA ILE A 13 -5.91 -36.81 -9.66
C ILE A 13 -6.54 -35.50 -9.18
N MET A 14 -6.02 -34.94 -8.10
CA MET A 14 -6.37 -33.60 -7.62
C MET A 14 -5.74 -32.59 -8.58
N SER A 15 -6.50 -32.13 -9.58
CA SER A 15 -6.08 -31.02 -10.43
C SER A 15 -6.02 -29.74 -9.60
N LEU A 16 -4.80 -29.30 -9.28
CA LEU A 16 -4.54 -28.00 -8.67
C LEU A 16 -4.71 -26.92 -9.74
N PHE A 17 -5.90 -26.33 -9.82
CA PHE A 17 -6.10 -25.08 -10.56
C PHE A 17 -5.49 -23.94 -9.75
N THR A 18 -4.23 -23.60 -10.02
CA THR A 18 -3.64 -22.35 -9.53
C THR A 18 -4.25 -21.21 -10.35
N ALA A 19 -5.24 -20.51 -9.80
CA ALA A 19 -5.66 -19.23 -10.34
C ALA A 19 -4.51 -18.25 -10.18
N VAL A 20 -3.85 -17.88 -11.29
CA VAL A 20 -2.85 -16.81 -11.30
C VAL A 20 -3.62 -15.51 -11.45
N TYR A 21 -3.86 -14.82 -10.33
CA TYR A 21 -4.35 -13.46 -10.38
C TYR A 21 -3.21 -12.57 -10.86
N PRO A 22 -3.45 -11.62 -11.80
CA PRO A 22 -2.45 -10.59 -12.06
C PRO A 22 -2.21 -9.86 -10.74
N ALA A 23 -0.96 -9.82 -10.28
CA ALA A 23 -0.59 -8.91 -9.21
C ALA A 23 -0.85 -7.49 -9.74
N LEU A 24 -1.72 -6.73 -9.08
CA LEU A 24 -1.77 -5.29 -9.29
C LEU A 24 -0.38 -4.78 -8.90
N ALA A 25 0.36 -4.24 -9.86
CA ALA A 25 1.66 -3.67 -9.57
C ALA A 25 1.43 -2.45 -8.67
N GLU A 26 1.84 -2.53 -7.41
CA GLU A 26 1.71 -1.42 -6.49
C GLU A 26 2.66 -0.29 -6.94
N ASN A 27 2.12 0.91 -7.16
CA ASN A 27 2.84 2.06 -7.71
C ASN A 27 3.45 2.93 -6.60
N TRP A 28 4.31 2.33 -5.77
CA TRP A 28 4.97 3.04 -4.68
C TRP A 28 6.18 3.84 -5.15
N VAL A 29 6.23 5.11 -4.77
CA VAL A 29 7.34 6.02 -5.11
C VAL A 29 8.10 6.39 -3.83
N TYR A 30 9.40 6.10 -3.81
CA TYR A 30 10.27 6.36 -2.67
C TYR A 30 10.59 7.85 -2.51
N MET A 31 10.36 8.40 -1.32
CA MET A 31 10.56 9.82 -1.01
C MET A 31 11.87 10.09 -0.27
N GLY A 32 12.49 9.06 0.33
CA GLY A 32 13.70 9.19 1.13
C GLY A 32 13.52 8.73 2.57
N LYS A 33 14.47 9.10 3.44
CA LYS A 33 14.43 8.82 4.88
C LYS A 33 13.88 9.99 5.69
N ALA A 34 12.98 9.68 6.62
CA ALA A 34 12.56 10.57 7.70
C ALA A 34 13.73 10.90 8.64
N ASP A 35 13.57 11.93 9.47
CA ASP A 35 14.55 12.28 10.51
C ASP A 35 14.73 11.16 11.55
N THR A 36 13.73 10.28 11.70
CA THR A 36 13.80 9.06 12.51
C THR A 36 14.69 7.97 11.87
N GLY A 37 15.05 8.11 10.60
CA GLY A 37 15.79 7.12 9.81
C GLY A 37 14.89 6.15 9.01
N GLU A 38 13.58 6.25 9.19
CA GLU A 38 12.59 5.40 8.53
C GLU A 38 12.38 5.79 7.07
N ASP A 39 12.17 4.80 6.21
CA ASP A 39 11.90 5.02 4.80
C ASP A 39 10.46 5.50 4.60
N ILE A 40 10.30 6.51 3.73
CA ILE A 40 9.00 7.05 3.32
C ILE A 40 8.75 6.72 1.85
N SER A 41 7.58 6.18 1.54
CA SER A 41 7.10 6.00 0.17
C SER A 41 5.64 6.42 0.03
N VAL A 42 5.22 6.86 -1.16
CA VAL A 42 3.84 7.25 -1.46
C VAL A 42 3.26 6.27 -2.47
N ASP A 43 2.04 5.80 -2.24
CA ASP A 43 1.27 5.08 -3.26
C ASP A 43 0.72 6.10 -4.25
N ALA A 44 1.32 6.15 -5.44
CA ALA A 44 0.97 7.14 -6.46
C ALA A 44 -0.44 6.96 -7.02
N ASP A 45 -0.97 5.74 -7.01
CA ASP A 45 -2.31 5.45 -7.52
C ASP A 45 -3.41 5.83 -6.50
N SER A 46 -3.02 6.02 -5.24
CA SER A 46 -3.92 6.48 -4.17
C SER A 46 -4.19 7.99 -4.18
N ILE A 47 -3.49 8.76 -5.02
CA ILE A 47 -3.56 10.23 -4.98
C ILE A 47 -4.82 10.73 -5.71
N TYR A 48 -5.70 11.41 -4.99
CA TYR A 48 -6.88 12.05 -5.58
C TYR A 48 -7.27 13.35 -4.88
N ALA A 49 -8.02 14.21 -5.58
CA ALA A 49 -8.58 15.42 -4.98
C ALA A 49 -9.80 15.09 -4.10
N GLY A 50 -9.74 15.44 -2.82
CA GLY A 50 -10.83 15.36 -1.85
C GLY A 50 -11.24 16.73 -1.31
N LYS A 51 -12.27 16.75 -0.45
CA LYS A 51 -12.75 18.00 0.18
C LYS A 51 -11.73 18.65 1.11
N GLU A 52 -10.84 17.85 1.68
CA GLU A 52 -9.83 18.27 2.68
C GLU A 52 -8.46 18.58 2.06
N GLY A 53 -8.31 18.45 0.74
CA GLY A 53 -7.03 18.56 0.03
C GLY A 53 -6.76 17.33 -0.84
N LYS A 54 -5.49 17.05 -1.12
CA LYS A 54 -5.09 15.84 -1.86
C LYS A 54 -5.06 14.65 -0.91
N ARG A 55 -5.94 13.68 -1.11
CA ARG A 55 -5.92 12.41 -0.37
C ARG A 55 -4.85 11.50 -0.97
N PHE A 56 -4.13 10.78 -0.13
CA PHE A 56 -3.08 9.85 -0.52
C PHE A 56 -2.80 8.85 0.61
N ILE A 57 -2.12 7.77 0.27
CA ILE A 57 -1.58 6.76 1.18
C ILE A 57 -0.06 6.84 1.12
N TYR A 58 0.59 6.79 2.27
CA TYR A 58 2.05 6.72 2.37
C TYR A 58 2.49 5.70 3.40
N THR A 59 3.72 5.23 3.27
CA THR A 59 4.39 4.45 4.30
C THR A 59 5.44 5.27 5.03
N ILE A 60 5.64 4.96 6.31
CA ILE A 60 6.80 5.37 7.08
C ILE A 60 7.26 4.16 7.90
N GLY A 61 8.48 3.69 7.64
CA GLY A 61 8.96 2.46 8.25
C GLY A 61 8.07 1.26 7.85
N ASN A 62 7.41 0.65 8.82
CA ASN A 62 6.49 -0.49 8.61
C ASN A 62 5.01 -0.09 8.65
N GLU A 63 4.70 1.20 8.82
CA GLU A 63 3.34 1.70 8.91
C GLU A 63 2.85 2.16 7.53
N THR A 64 1.57 1.95 7.26
CA THR A 64 0.87 2.47 6.09
C THR A 64 -0.28 3.35 6.58
N LEU A 65 -0.32 4.60 6.14
CA LEU A 65 -1.16 5.64 6.71
C LEU A 65 -1.95 6.36 5.62
N HIS A 66 -3.20 6.73 5.94
CA HIS A 66 -4.04 7.54 5.08
C HIS A 66 -3.92 9.00 5.46
N ALA A 67 -3.71 9.86 4.46
CA ALA A 67 -3.48 11.27 4.70
C ALA A 67 -4.23 12.18 3.73
N ALA A 68 -4.36 13.44 4.15
CA ALA A 68 -4.84 14.56 3.35
C ALA A 68 -3.79 15.67 3.36
N ALA A 69 -3.18 15.95 2.21
CA ALA A 69 -2.23 17.05 2.05
C ALA A 69 -2.96 18.38 1.84
N ASN A 70 -2.61 19.36 2.66
CA ASN A 70 -2.94 20.76 2.44
C ASN A 70 -1.76 21.44 1.74
N CYS A 71 -1.82 21.46 0.41
CA CYS A 71 -0.76 21.98 -0.44
C CYS A 71 -0.48 23.48 -0.28
N ASN A 72 -1.45 24.25 0.24
CA ASN A 72 -1.28 25.69 0.49
C ASN A 72 -0.51 25.96 1.78
N ASN A 73 -0.67 25.09 2.78
CA ASN A 73 -0.11 25.28 4.11
C ASN A 73 1.17 24.46 4.35
N ASN A 74 1.62 23.67 3.36
CA ASN A 74 2.75 22.74 3.48
C ASN A 74 2.59 21.79 4.68
N THR A 75 1.40 21.24 4.86
CA THR A 75 1.07 20.28 5.92
C THR A 75 0.28 19.09 5.37
N TRP A 76 0.26 17.99 6.12
CA TRP A 76 -0.71 16.91 5.89
C TRP A 76 -1.36 16.49 7.20
N TYR A 77 -2.60 16.06 7.10
CA TYR A 77 -3.37 15.46 8.18
C TYR A 77 -3.35 13.94 8.03
N VAL A 78 -3.03 13.21 9.11
CA VAL A 78 -3.05 11.75 9.16
C VAL A 78 -4.34 11.30 9.82
N LEU A 79 -5.12 10.49 9.11
CA LEU A 79 -6.48 10.11 9.50
C LEU A 79 -6.48 9.22 10.75
N GLU A 80 -5.57 8.26 10.81
CA GLU A 80 -5.49 7.29 11.89
C GLU A 80 -5.15 7.93 13.24
N TYR A 81 -4.47 9.08 13.21
CA TYR A 81 -3.99 9.77 14.42
C TYR A 81 -4.72 11.07 14.73
N ASP A 82 -5.67 11.47 13.88
CA ASP A 82 -6.37 12.77 13.98
C ASP A 82 -5.40 13.94 14.21
N THR A 83 -4.27 13.93 13.50
CA THR A 83 -3.15 14.85 13.76
C THR A 83 -2.61 15.45 12.47
N THR A 84 -2.30 16.74 12.51
CA THR A 84 -1.65 17.47 11.41
C THR A 84 -0.14 17.56 11.65
N TYR A 85 0.63 17.26 10.61
CA TYR A 85 2.09 17.33 10.61
C TYR A 85 2.59 18.34 9.58
N SER A 86 3.82 18.81 9.80
CA SER A 86 4.59 19.62 8.86
C SER A 86 5.93 18.93 8.58
N PRO A 87 6.53 19.11 7.38
CA PRO A 87 7.79 18.47 7.05
C PRO A 87 8.87 18.73 8.09
N GLN A 88 9.50 17.67 8.57
CA GLN A 88 10.67 17.75 9.48
C GLN A 88 11.96 17.34 8.75
N SER A 89 11.83 16.60 7.65
CA SER A 89 12.95 16.06 6.87
C SER A 89 12.81 16.42 5.39
N ASN A 90 13.90 16.29 4.62
CA ASN A 90 13.81 16.40 3.16
C ASN A 90 12.82 15.38 2.57
N ALA A 91 12.74 14.15 3.12
CA ALA A 91 11.81 13.15 2.61
C ALA A 91 10.34 13.54 2.81
N THR A 92 9.96 14.06 3.99
CA THR A 92 8.59 14.55 4.24
C THR A 92 8.26 15.80 3.41
N GLN A 93 9.27 16.62 3.09
CA GLN A 93 9.09 17.73 2.16
C GLN A 93 8.88 17.26 0.73
N GLN A 94 9.66 16.28 0.26
CA GLN A 94 9.51 15.68 -1.08
C GLN A 94 8.18 14.96 -1.22
N MET A 95 7.72 14.27 -0.17
CA MET A 95 6.40 13.65 -0.11
C MET A 95 5.28 14.66 -0.42
N LEU A 96 5.26 15.82 0.26
CA LEU A 96 4.27 16.85 -0.01
C LEU A 96 4.40 17.44 -1.41
N VAL A 97 5.63 17.72 -1.87
CA VAL A 97 5.87 18.23 -3.23
C VAL A 97 5.30 17.27 -4.27
N TYR A 98 5.58 15.97 -4.12
CA TYR A 98 5.11 14.92 -5.02
C TYR A 98 3.58 14.84 -5.05
N VAL A 99 2.93 14.74 -3.89
CA VAL A 99 1.47 14.63 -3.77
C VAL A 99 0.77 15.88 -4.32
N CYS A 100 1.34 17.06 -4.12
CA CYS A 100 0.75 18.33 -4.55
C CYS A 100 0.97 18.66 -6.04
N GLN A 101 1.82 17.89 -6.74
CA GLN A 101 2.04 18.02 -8.19
C GLN A 101 1.14 17.12 -9.04
N TYR A 102 0.54 16.09 -8.43
CA TYR A 102 -0.57 15.32 -9.01
C TYR A 102 -1.86 16.16 -9.06
#